data_AF-A0A4U1G7W9-F1
#
_entry.id   AF-A0A4U1G7W9-F1
#
_cell.length_a   1.000
_cell.length_b   1.000
_cell.length_c   1.000
_cell.angle_alpha   90.00
_cell.angle_beta   90.00
_cell.angle_gamma   90.00
#
_symmetry.space_group_name_H-M   'P 1'
#
loop_
_entity.id
_entity.type
_entity.pdbx_description
1 polymer ?
#
loop_
_entity_poly.entity_id
_entity_poly.type
_entity_poly.pdbx_seq_one_letter_code
_entity_poly.pdbx_strand_id
1 'polypeptide(L)'
;MKTQRNRFKLIATILSAVVLLLLTVYGYLSLRKYYAYKDTIHADAEFIVKVDADQLYYSLAKDYLSNLSYYRSKKGSSIESGLSIPAQIFIYTVKSKSTQTYFCAMPVGDTLLLRSFIKQKLGITTLKHMGQYVTGRSADGRLTIAFNGDTFAVGYSFNAENVNDVIADLLNKKNLLSDKDEKIAKLKALKSHLAYVFEEYTGVGDFKDGQLHMEGDFNFKDFAVKGKRFSHRVFDKDAIVKIWLNAKPSLNKSFRAIKVKDYEIYPDSLLKYYNGYFDVEMGKPVSQADTVITYEYNDDFEKEETITPRIVKVPGINSVVAGNATELLNYLSKANIISNSRVNKELFPLYNLYTIHNRAEMVLSTDQHAVTSKLTESTPYFFYLYADFDQLKSQRQFPLFERYIKQLKRLVVNAKPEADERLENKEDTGRNHFEIDLYFKRKDVNALGQLR
;
A
#
# COMPACT_ATOMS: atom_id res chain seq x y z
N MET A 1 19.68 -55.99 32.07
CA MET A 1 18.28 -55.94 31.56
C MET A 1 17.35 -54.96 32.30
N LYS A 2 17.28 -54.90 33.65
CA LYS A 2 16.39 -53.97 34.38
C LYS A 2 16.61 -52.48 34.05
N THR A 3 17.86 -52.05 33.92
CA THR A 3 18.23 -50.65 33.66
C THR A 3 17.85 -50.16 32.27
N GLN A 4 17.95 -51.02 31.25
CA GLN A 4 17.49 -50.71 29.88
C GLN A 4 15.95 -50.60 29.80
N ARG A 5 15.23 -51.47 30.51
CA ARG A 5 13.76 -51.47 30.53
C ARG A 5 13.18 -50.22 31.21
N ASN A 6 13.85 -49.69 32.23
CA ASN A 6 13.46 -48.43 32.89
C ASN A 6 13.76 -47.20 32.01
N ARG A 7 14.89 -47.19 31.27
CA ARG A 7 15.19 -46.12 30.30
C ARG A 7 14.19 -46.10 29.15
N PHE A 8 13.78 -47.27 28.65
CA PHE A 8 12.76 -47.37 27.59
C PHE A 8 11.39 -46.85 28.06
N LYS A 9 10.95 -47.21 29.27
CA LYS A 9 9.70 -46.68 29.84
C LYS A 9 9.75 -45.16 30.01
N LEU A 10 10.86 -44.62 30.50
CA LEU A 10 11.04 -43.17 30.65
C LEU A 10 10.98 -42.44 29.29
N ILE A 11 11.68 -42.95 28.28
CA ILE A 11 11.67 -42.39 26.91
C ILE A 11 10.25 -42.45 26.33
N ALA A 12 9.55 -43.58 26.49
CA ALA A 12 8.18 -43.73 26.03
C ALA A 12 7.23 -42.73 26.72
N THR A 13 7.34 -42.53 28.05
CA THR A 13 6.54 -41.53 28.77
C THR A 13 6.81 -40.11 28.30
N ILE A 14 8.09 -39.74 28.08
CA ILE A 14 8.45 -38.42 27.56
C ILE A 14 7.87 -38.23 26.14
N LEU A 15 8.02 -39.21 25.26
CA LEU A 15 7.46 -39.17 23.90
C LEU A 15 5.94 -39.04 23.93
N SER A 16 5.24 -39.81 24.77
CA SER A 16 3.78 -39.70 24.93
C SER A 16 3.36 -38.33 25.44
N ALA A 17 4.07 -37.75 26.40
CA ALA A 17 3.79 -36.42 26.92
C ALA A 17 4.00 -35.33 25.85
N VAL A 18 5.07 -35.44 25.06
CA VAL A 18 5.35 -34.52 23.94
C VAL A 18 4.27 -34.64 22.86
N VAL A 19 3.88 -35.85 22.47
CA VAL A 19 2.82 -36.07 21.48
C VAL A 19 1.48 -35.52 21.99
N LEU A 20 1.13 -35.75 23.26
CA LEU A 20 -0.09 -35.20 23.86
C LEU A 20 -0.08 -33.67 23.84
N LEU A 21 1.04 -33.05 24.23
CA LEU A 21 1.20 -31.60 24.18
C LEU A 21 1.03 -31.06 22.76
N LEU A 22 1.66 -31.69 21.76
CA LEU A 22 1.53 -31.30 20.36
C LEU A 22 0.09 -31.41 19.86
N LEU A 23 -0.65 -32.46 20.24
CA LEU A 23 -2.06 -32.62 19.92
C LEU A 23 -2.94 -31.54 20.57
N THR A 24 -2.69 -31.21 21.84
CA THR A 24 -3.42 -30.14 22.54
C THR A 24 -3.18 -28.78 21.88
N VAL A 25 -1.92 -28.46 21.54
CA VAL A 25 -1.58 -27.21 20.85
C VAL A 25 -2.19 -27.17 19.45
N TYR A 26 -2.10 -28.25 18.69
CA TYR A 26 -2.71 -28.35 17.37
C TYR A 26 -4.23 -28.19 17.42
N GLY A 27 -4.89 -28.86 18.37
CA GLY A 27 -6.34 -28.74 18.59
C GLY A 27 -6.75 -27.32 18.94
N TYR A 28 -6.01 -26.65 19.83
CA TYR A 28 -6.25 -25.26 20.20
C TYR A 28 -6.11 -24.30 19.00
N LEU A 29 -5.02 -24.40 18.23
CA LEU A 29 -4.80 -23.57 17.04
C LEU A 29 -5.87 -23.82 15.97
N SER A 30 -6.28 -25.08 15.78
CA SER A 30 -7.35 -25.44 14.85
C SER A 30 -8.69 -24.84 15.27
N LEU A 31 -9.01 -24.87 16.56
CA LEU A 31 -10.23 -24.28 17.10
C LEU A 31 -10.23 -22.74 16.96
N ARG A 32 -9.09 -22.11 17.23
CA ARG A 32 -8.93 -20.65 17.06
C ARG A 32 -9.08 -20.23 15.60
N LYS A 33 -8.56 -21.02 14.65
CA LYS A 33 -8.80 -20.83 13.22
C LYS A 33 -10.26 -20.96 12.85
N TYR A 34 -10.95 -21.99 13.36
CA TYR A 34 -12.39 -22.16 13.11
C TYR A 34 -13.20 -20.93 13.55
N TYR A 35 -12.99 -20.44 14.78
CA TYR A 35 -13.70 -19.26 15.28
C TYR A 35 -13.32 -17.96 14.56
N ALA A 36 -12.11 -17.85 14.03
CA ALA A 36 -11.70 -16.62 13.32
C ALA A 36 -12.49 -16.39 12.03
N TYR A 37 -12.89 -17.45 11.31
CA TYR A 37 -13.69 -17.35 10.10
C TYR A 37 -15.20 -17.17 10.35
N LYS A 38 -15.64 -17.41 11.58
CA LYS A 38 -17.06 -17.42 11.92
C LYS A 38 -17.53 -16.01 12.28
N ASP A 39 -18.58 -15.55 11.60
CA ASP A 39 -19.29 -14.31 11.92
C ASP A 39 -18.40 -13.04 11.92
N THR A 40 -17.39 -12.96 11.03
CA THR A 40 -16.44 -11.81 10.99
C THR A 40 -16.46 -10.96 9.72
N ILE A 41 -17.10 -11.43 8.64
CA ILE A 41 -17.10 -10.75 7.34
C ILE A 41 -18.52 -10.50 6.87
N HIS A 42 -18.84 -9.28 6.44
CA HIS A 42 -20.14 -8.93 5.89
C HIS A 42 -20.41 -9.65 4.56
N ALA A 43 -21.67 -10.04 4.30
CA ALA A 43 -22.08 -10.85 3.15
C ALA A 43 -21.77 -10.15 1.80
N ASP A 44 -21.96 -8.83 1.76
CA ASP A 44 -21.66 -8.00 0.59
C ASP A 44 -20.18 -7.58 0.49
N ALA A 45 -19.27 -8.26 1.19
CA ALA A 45 -17.84 -7.98 1.08
C ALA A 45 -17.35 -8.21 -0.36
N GLU A 46 -16.56 -7.28 -0.90
CA GLU A 46 -16.11 -7.29 -2.29
C GLU A 46 -14.62 -7.63 -2.38
N PHE A 47 -13.77 -6.77 -1.83
CA PHE A 47 -12.34 -6.99 -1.67
C PHE A 47 -12.07 -7.43 -0.24
N ILE A 48 -11.51 -8.62 -0.04
CA ILE A 48 -11.22 -9.16 1.29
C ILE A 48 -9.72 -9.43 1.40
N VAL A 49 -9.06 -8.80 2.36
CA VAL A 49 -7.70 -9.08 2.79
C VAL A 49 -7.73 -9.88 4.09
N LYS A 50 -7.00 -10.99 4.12
CA LYS A 50 -6.76 -11.83 5.29
C LYS A 50 -5.33 -11.62 5.78
N VAL A 51 -5.19 -11.44 7.09
CA VAL A 51 -3.91 -11.49 7.80
C VAL A 51 -3.91 -12.73 8.69
N ASP A 52 -3.00 -13.67 8.43
CA ASP A 52 -2.81 -14.87 9.22
C ASP A 52 -1.90 -14.58 10.42
N ALA A 53 -2.51 -14.15 11.51
CA ALA A 53 -1.80 -13.78 12.73
C ALA A 53 -1.00 -14.95 13.32
N ASP A 54 -1.52 -16.17 13.23
CA ASP A 54 -0.84 -17.35 13.78
C ASP A 54 0.41 -17.73 12.97
N GLN A 55 0.34 -17.66 11.65
CA GLN A 55 1.52 -17.85 10.80
C GLN A 55 2.55 -16.73 10.99
N LEU A 56 2.09 -15.49 11.18
CA LEU A 56 2.97 -14.38 11.55
C LEU A 56 3.67 -14.62 12.89
N TYR A 57 2.94 -15.05 13.92
CA TYR A 57 3.54 -15.38 15.21
C TYR A 57 4.54 -16.53 15.10
N TYR A 58 4.20 -17.58 14.35
CA TYR A 58 5.08 -18.72 14.15
C TYR A 58 6.38 -18.32 13.43
N SER A 59 6.28 -17.55 12.33
CA SER A 59 7.44 -17.10 11.58
C SER A 59 8.32 -16.14 12.40
N LEU A 60 7.72 -15.21 13.15
CA LEU A 60 8.45 -14.32 14.05
C LEU A 60 9.10 -15.05 15.23
N ALA A 61 8.44 -16.07 15.80
CA ALA A 61 9.02 -16.87 16.88
C ALA A 61 10.24 -17.68 16.39
N LYS A 62 10.14 -18.29 15.20
CA LYS A 62 11.28 -18.98 14.56
C LYS A 62 12.43 -18.02 14.26
N ASP A 63 12.11 -16.84 13.75
CA ASP A 63 13.10 -15.80 13.48
C ASP A 63 13.75 -15.28 14.77
N TYR A 64 12.98 -15.08 15.85
CA TYR A 64 13.50 -14.68 17.16
C TYR A 64 14.54 -15.67 17.70
N LEU A 65 14.28 -16.98 17.57
CA LEU A 65 15.22 -18.01 18.00
C LEU A 65 16.52 -18.00 17.17
N SER A 66 16.41 -17.70 15.88
CA SER A 66 17.56 -17.67 14.95
C SER A 66 18.36 -16.37 15.07
N ASN A 67 17.70 -15.26 15.43
CA ASN A 67 18.24 -13.90 15.45
C ASN A 67 18.17 -13.26 16.84
N LEU A 68 18.50 -14.03 17.89
CA LEU A 68 18.34 -13.64 19.30
C LEU A 68 19.01 -12.30 19.66
N SER A 69 20.21 -12.05 19.12
CA SER A 69 20.98 -10.83 19.37
C SER A 69 20.28 -9.58 18.85
N TYR A 70 19.64 -9.68 17.69
CA TYR A 70 18.88 -8.59 17.09
C TYR A 70 17.70 -8.21 17.97
N TYR A 71 16.89 -9.19 18.38
CA TYR A 71 15.68 -8.92 19.16
C TYR A 71 15.95 -8.50 20.60
N ARG A 72 16.99 -9.03 21.25
CA ARG A 72 17.37 -8.61 22.62
C ARG A 72 17.78 -7.14 22.70
N SER A 73 18.34 -6.60 21.61
CA SER A 73 18.76 -5.19 21.56
C SER A 73 17.60 -4.20 21.43
N LYS A 74 16.41 -4.65 21.01
CA LYS A 74 15.23 -3.80 20.87
C LYS A 74 14.36 -3.88 22.12
N LYS A 75 14.06 -2.73 22.74
CA LYS A 75 12.98 -2.65 23.75
C LYS A 75 11.65 -2.91 23.07
N GLY A 76 10.96 -3.98 23.45
CA GLY A 76 9.59 -4.23 23.02
C GLY A 76 8.63 -3.32 23.78
N SER A 77 7.77 -2.59 23.07
CA SER A 77 6.55 -2.03 23.65
C SER A 77 5.40 -2.98 23.36
N SER A 78 4.72 -3.48 24.40
CA SER A 78 3.42 -4.14 24.23
C SER A 78 2.38 -3.09 23.82
N ILE A 79 1.55 -3.42 22.83
CA ILE A 79 0.35 -2.64 22.53
C ILE A 79 -0.79 -3.30 23.31
N GLU A 80 -1.20 -2.69 24.40
CA GLU A 80 -2.35 -3.13 25.19
C GLU A 80 -3.62 -2.51 24.62
N SER A 81 -4.21 -3.19 23.63
CA SER A 81 -5.38 -2.68 22.91
C SER A 81 -6.72 -3.05 23.53
N GLY A 82 -6.76 -4.01 24.47
CA GLY A 82 -7.99 -4.63 24.95
C GLY A 82 -8.69 -5.52 23.92
N LEU A 83 -8.11 -5.71 22.72
CA LEU A 83 -8.59 -6.62 21.69
C LEU A 83 -7.88 -7.97 21.81
N SER A 84 -8.64 -9.04 21.65
CA SER A 84 -8.09 -10.40 21.53
C SER A 84 -7.74 -10.64 20.07
N ILE A 85 -6.46 -10.89 19.78
CA ILE A 85 -6.01 -11.12 18.40
C ILE A 85 -6.50 -12.50 17.93
N PRO A 86 -7.41 -12.59 16.93
CA PRO A 86 -7.86 -13.88 16.40
C PRO A 86 -6.75 -14.55 15.58
N ALA A 87 -6.95 -15.81 15.18
CA ALA A 87 -5.98 -16.49 14.30
C ALA A 87 -5.92 -15.86 12.89
N GLN A 88 -7.02 -15.27 12.43
CA GLN A 88 -7.15 -14.58 11.16
C GLN A 88 -7.85 -13.25 11.38
N ILE A 89 -7.31 -12.18 10.81
CA ILE A 89 -7.95 -10.86 10.79
C ILE A 89 -8.37 -10.57 9.36
N PHE A 90 -9.60 -10.09 9.19
CA PHE A 90 -10.14 -9.72 7.88
C PHE A 90 -10.34 -8.21 7.79
N ILE A 91 -9.86 -7.64 6.68
CA ILE A 91 -10.07 -6.24 6.32
C ILE A 91 -10.73 -6.25 4.94
N TYR A 92 -11.87 -5.59 4.77
CA TYR A 92 -12.61 -5.71 3.52
C TYR A 92 -13.43 -4.47 3.16
N THR A 93 -13.77 -4.33 1.89
CA THR A 93 -14.74 -3.35 1.40
C THR A 93 -16.11 -3.98 1.26
N VAL A 94 -17.18 -3.17 1.24
CA VAL A 94 -18.57 -3.62 1.08
C VAL A 94 -19.19 -2.92 -0.13
N LYS A 95 -19.89 -3.66 -0.99
CA LYS A 95 -20.45 -3.16 -2.27
C LYS A 95 -21.34 -1.92 -2.14
N SER A 96 -22.08 -1.79 -1.03
CA SER A 96 -22.97 -0.66 -0.77
C SER A 96 -22.25 0.62 -0.32
N LYS A 97 -20.92 0.57 -0.17
CA LYS A 97 -20.08 1.66 0.34
C LYS A 97 -18.99 2.02 -0.67
N SER A 98 -18.26 3.10 -0.39
CA SER A 98 -17.08 3.46 -1.18
C SER A 98 -16.04 2.32 -1.23
N THR A 99 -15.39 2.15 -2.37
CA THR A 99 -14.22 1.24 -2.52
C THR A 99 -13.01 1.69 -1.69
N GLN A 100 -13.06 2.90 -1.12
CA GLN A 100 -12.05 3.45 -0.20
C GLN A 100 -12.50 3.37 1.28
N THR A 101 -13.51 2.54 1.56
CA THR A 101 -14.04 2.30 2.91
C THR A 101 -13.81 0.85 3.30
N TYR A 102 -13.04 0.68 4.37
CA TYR A 102 -12.55 -0.59 4.86
C TYR A 102 -13.18 -0.93 6.21
N PHE A 103 -13.57 -2.18 6.36
CA PHE A 103 -14.20 -2.73 7.55
C PHE A 103 -13.33 -3.80 8.18
N CYS A 104 -13.37 -3.88 9.51
CA CYS A 104 -12.75 -4.96 10.26
C CYS A 104 -13.56 -5.22 11.54
N ALA A 105 -13.66 -6.50 11.92
CA ALA A 105 -14.23 -6.91 13.19
C ALA A 105 -13.23 -7.79 13.95
N MET A 106 -13.12 -7.56 15.27
CA MET A 106 -12.21 -8.28 16.15
C MET A 106 -12.87 -8.62 17.49
N PRO A 107 -12.52 -9.74 18.12
CA PRO A 107 -13.00 -10.06 19.47
C PRO A 107 -12.45 -9.09 20.52
N VAL A 108 -13.27 -8.74 21.51
CA VAL A 108 -12.87 -7.94 22.67
C VAL A 108 -12.36 -8.86 23.77
N GLY A 109 -11.19 -8.54 24.32
CA GLY A 109 -10.61 -9.24 25.47
C GLY A 109 -10.80 -8.49 26.78
N ASP A 110 -10.71 -7.15 26.74
CA ASP A 110 -10.90 -6.27 27.90
C ASP A 110 -11.50 -4.94 27.45
N THR A 111 -12.74 -4.68 27.87
CA THR A 111 -13.47 -3.46 27.50
C THR A 111 -12.91 -2.19 28.13
N LEU A 112 -12.27 -2.26 29.30
CA LEU A 112 -11.67 -1.10 29.96
C LEU A 112 -10.37 -0.68 29.25
N LEU A 113 -9.51 -1.67 28.94
CA LEU A 113 -8.30 -1.43 28.15
C LEU A 113 -8.65 -0.94 26.75
N LEU A 114 -9.68 -1.51 26.12
CA LEU A 114 -10.15 -1.08 24.80
C LEU A 114 -10.61 0.38 24.81
N ARG A 115 -11.40 0.79 25.80
CA ARG A 115 -11.83 2.20 25.96
C ARG A 115 -10.62 3.13 26.10
N SER A 116 -9.60 2.73 26.86
CA SER A 116 -8.37 3.50 27.02
C SER A 116 -7.60 3.60 25.70
N PHE A 117 -7.40 2.47 25.01
CA PHE A 117 -6.73 2.40 23.72
C PHE A 117 -7.39 3.29 22.67
N ILE A 118 -8.71 3.23 22.55
CA ILE A 118 -9.48 4.06 21.61
C ILE A 118 -9.23 5.55 21.86
N LYS A 119 -9.29 6.00 23.12
CA LYS A 119 -9.08 7.41 23.47
C LYS A 119 -7.63 7.85 23.21
N GLN A 120 -6.66 7.04 23.62
CA GLN A 120 -5.24 7.41 23.62
C GLN A 120 -4.54 7.20 22.28
N LYS A 121 -4.89 6.14 21.55
CA LYS A 121 -4.21 5.73 20.30
C LYS A 121 -5.00 6.06 19.04
N LEU A 122 -6.34 6.00 19.10
CA LEU A 122 -7.18 6.35 17.96
C LEU A 122 -7.68 7.80 18.00
N GLY A 123 -7.47 8.52 19.11
CA GLY A 123 -7.86 9.93 19.25
C GLY A 123 -9.38 10.15 19.32
N ILE A 124 -10.17 9.10 19.55
CA ILE A 124 -11.63 9.20 19.68
C ILE A 124 -11.98 9.47 21.14
N THR A 125 -12.15 10.74 21.49
CA THR A 125 -12.38 11.19 22.88
C THR A 125 -13.84 11.00 23.34
N THR A 126 -14.79 11.13 22.41
CA THR A 126 -16.23 11.03 22.69
C THR A 126 -16.75 9.63 22.35
N LEU A 127 -17.08 8.87 23.40
CA LEU A 127 -17.76 7.58 23.29
C LEU A 127 -19.18 7.71 23.81
N LYS A 128 -20.16 7.25 23.02
CA LYS A 128 -21.58 7.31 23.35
C LYS A 128 -22.15 5.90 23.46
N HIS A 129 -23.10 5.72 24.39
CA HIS A 129 -23.90 4.51 24.45
C HIS A 129 -25.05 4.62 23.44
N MET A 130 -25.23 3.59 22.61
CA MET A 130 -26.31 3.48 21.64
C MET A 130 -26.90 2.06 21.75
N GLY A 131 -27.97 1.94 22.55
CA GLY A 131 -28.52 0.64 22.93
C GLY A 131 -27.49 -0.20 23.67
N GLN A 132 -27.24 -1.41 23.17
CA GLN A 132 -26.28 -2.37 23.75
C GLN A 132 -24.81 -2.14 23.34
N TYR A 133 -24.54 -1.09 22.56
CA TYR A 133 -23.21 -0.81 22.00
C TYR A 133 -22.64 0.50 22.52
N VAL A 134 -21.31 0.57 22.54
CA VAL A 134 -20.57 1.83 22.67
C VAL A 134 -20.07 2.20 21.29
N THR A 135 -20.31 3.43 20.85
CA THR A 135 -19.88 3.95 19.55
C THR A 135 -19.00 5.19 19.72
N GLY A 136 -18.13 5.42 18.75
CA GLY A 136 -17.27 6.59 18.67
C GLY A 136 -16.90 6.89 17.23
N ARG A 137 -16.60 8.16 16.95
CA ARG A 137 -16.18 8.63 15.63
C ARG A 137 -15.03 9.63 15.76
N SER A 138 -14.07 9.57 14.85
CA SER A 138 -13.00 10.57 14.77
C SER A 138 -13.54 11.94 14.35
N ALA A 139 -12.79 12.99 14.67
CA ALA A 139 -13.19 14.37 14.38
C ALA A 139 -13.37 14.65 12.87
N ASP A 140 -12.56 14.02 12.02
CA ASP A 140 -12.65 14.11 10.55
C ASP A 140 -13.74 13.22 9.95
N GLY A 141 -14.45 12.45 10.79
CA GLY A 141 -15.50 11.54 10.38
C GLY A 141 -15.05 10.31 9.59
N ARG A 142 -13.75 10.10 9.40
CA ARG A 142 -13.17 9.01 8.59
C ARG A 142 -13.11 7.68 9.32
N LEU A 143 -12.99 7.69 10.63
CA LEU A 143 -12.94 6.48 11.46
C LEU A 143 -14.19 6.41 12.32
N THR A 144 -14.98 5.34 12.14
CA THR A 144 -16.13 5.02 12.98
C THR A 144 -15.91 3.68 13.64
N ILE A 145 -16.17 3.61 14.95
CA ILE A 145 -16.06 2.39 15.73
C ILE A 145 -17.37 2.11 16.46
N ALA A 146 -17.63 0.84 16.74
CA ALA A 146 -18.52 0.46 17.81
C ALA A 146 -18.13 -0.91 18.40
N PHE A 147 -18.48 -1.13 19.67
CA PHE A 147 -18.16 -2.38 20.35
C PHE A 147 -19.18 -2.73 21.45
N ASN A 148 -19.26 -4.02 21.78
CA ASN A 148 -19.88 -4.55 22.99
C ASN A 148 -18.84 -5.36 23.80
N GLY A 149 -19.29 -6.25 24.69
CA GLY A 149 -18.41 -7.11 25.47
C GLY A 149 -17.65 -8.16 24.65
N ASP A 150 -18.13 -8.48 23.44
CA ASP A 150 -17.62 -9.62 22.65
C ASP A 150 -16.91 -9.18 21.37
N THR A 151 -17.42 -8.15 20.69
CA THR A 151 -17.01 -7.74 19.35
C THR A 151 -16.72 -6.25 19.30
N PHE A 152 -15.60 -5.90 18.68
CA PHE A 152 -15.23 -4.56 18.24
C PHE A 152 -15.32 -4.53 16.71
N ALA A 153 -16.04 -3.56 16.17
CA ALA A 153 -16.19 -3.33 14.74
C ALA A 153 -15.71 -1.91 14.40
N VAL A 154 -15.03 -1.79 13.27
CA VAL A 154 -14.47 -0.53 12.78
C VAL A 154 -14.72 -0.37 11.29
N GLY A 155 -15.06 0.86 10.89
CA GLY A 155 -15.08 1.32 9.51
C GLY A 155 -14.14 2.51 9.35
N TYR A 156 -13.20 2.41 8.41
CA TYR A 156 -12.28 3.48 8.04
C TYR A 156 -12.46 3.86 6.58
N SER A 157 -12.77 5.14 6.33
CA SER A 157 -13.06 5.68 5.01
C SER A 157 -12.09 6.81 4.68
N PHE A 158 -11.53 6.83 3.47
CA PHE A 158 -10.65 7.95 3.06
C PHE A 158 -11.39 9.29 3.02
N ASN A 159 -12.67 9.26 2.69
CA ASN A 159 -13.59 10.38 2.78
C ASN A 159 -14.67 10.05 3.81
N ALA A 160 -15.13 11.04 4.59
CA ALA A 160 -16.14 10.80 5.61
C ALA A 160 -17.40 10.15 5.00
N GLU A 161 -17.77 8.97 5.51
CA GLU A 161 -18.91 8.19 5.04
C GLU A 161 -19.72 7.69 6.24
N ASN A 162 -21.03 7.45 6.06
CA ASN A 162 -21.85 6.80 7.08
C ASN A 162 -21.79 5.27 6.91
N VAL A 163 -21.25 4.62 7.93
CA VAL A 163 -20.95 3.18 7.93
C VAL A 163 -21.66 2.43 9.07
N ASN A 164 -22.59 3.10 9.75
CA ASN A 164 -23.24 2.58 10.96
C ASN A 164 -24.08 1.32 10.72
N ASP A 165 -24.69 1.20 9.54
CA ASP A 165 -25.44 0.03 9.09
C ASP A 165 -24.56 -1.22 9.06
N VAL A 166 -23.41 -1.16 8.38
CA VAL A 166 -22.48 -2.29 8.28
C VAL A 166 -21.87 -2.63 9.65
N ILE A 167 -21.51 -1.60 10.44
CA ILE A 167 -20.99 -1.80 11.80
C ILE A 167 -22.04 -2.47 12.70
N ALA A 168 -23.31 -2.06 12.61
CA ALA A 168 -24.39 -2.66 13.38
C ALA A 168 -24.62 -4.13 12.98
N ASP A 169 -24.55 -4.46 11.70
CA ASP A 169 -24.66 -5.84 11.21
C ASP A 169 -23.56 -6.73 11.77
N LEU A 170 -22.31 -6.25 11.79
CA LEU A 170 -21.19 -6.98 12.40
C LEU A 170 -21.38 -7.24 13.89
N LEU A 171 -21.85 -6.23 14.63
CA LEU A 171 -22.05 -6.35 16.07
C LEU A 171 -23.28 -7.20 16.45
N ASN A 172 -24.29 -7.26 15.57
CA ASN A 172 -25.48 -8.08 15.75
C ASN A 172 -25.36 -9.48 15.12
N LYS A 173 -24.22 -9.79 14.47
CA LYS A 173 -24.00 -11.02 13.70
C LYS A 173 -25.05 -11.24 12.61
N LYS A 174 -25.42 -10.18 11.89
CA LYS A 174 -26.38 -10.18 10.80
C LYS A 174 -25.68 -9.94 9.47
N ASN A 175 -26.26 -10.47 8.39
CA ASN A 175 -25.78 -10.27 7.02
C ASN A 175 -24.28 -10.59 6.86
N LEU A 176 -23.84 -11.74 7.38
CA LEU A 176 -22.45 -12.17 7.34
C LEU A 176 -22.24 -13.30 6.33
N LEU A 177 -21.02 -13.42 5.81
CA LEU A 177 -20.65 -14.53 4.93
C LEU A 177 -20.80 -15.87 5.65
N SER A 178 -21.39 -16.82 4.94
CA SER A 178 -21.45 -18.21 5.39
C SER A 178 -20.06 -18.86 5.32
N ASP A 179 -19.78 -19.79 6.23
CA ASP A 179 -18.58 -20.62 6.19
C ASP A 179 -18.40 -21.42 4.89
N LYS A 180 -19.49 -21.62 4.15
CA LYS A 180 -19.56 -22.31 2.85
C LYS A 180 -19.41 -21.38 1.65
N ASP A 181 -19.28 -20.08 1.86
CA ASP A 181 -19.11 -19.11 0.78
C ASP A 181 -17.80 -19.37 0.01
N GLU A 182 -17.84 -19.22 -1.31
CA GLU A 182 -16.70 -19.48 -2.18
C GLU A 182 -15.49 -18.59 -1.85
N LYS A 183 -15.72 -17.33 -1.46
CA LYS A 183 -14.64 -16.40 -1.06
C LYS A 183 -13.95 -16.93 0.20
N ILE A 184 -14.71 -17.45 1.16
CA ILE A 184 -14.18 -18.05 2.38
C ILE A 184 -13.38 -19.31 2.05
N ALA A 185 -13.89 -20.17 1.16
CA ALA A 185 -13.17 -21.35 0.70
C ALA A 185 -11.83 -21.00 0.03
N LYS A 186 -11.83 -20.00 -0.87
CA LYS A 186 -10.61 -19.44 -1.48
C LYS A 186 -9.63 -18.94 -0.42
N LEU A 187 -10.08 -18.13 0.54
CA LEU A 187 -9.23 -17.60 1.62
C LEU A 187 -8.66 -18.70 2.52
N LYS A 188 -9.40 -19.78 2.77
CA LYS A 188 -8.92 -20.95 3.56
C LYS A 188 -7.86 -21.75 2.79
N ALA A 189 -7.91 -21.78 1.45
CA ALA A 189 -6.93 -22.47 0.62
C ALA A 189 -5.57 -21.75 0.55
N LEU A 190 -5.55 -20.42 0.65
CA LEU A 190 -4.33 -19.60 0.59
C LEU A 190 -3.55 -19.66 1.91
N LYS A 191 -2.39 -20.33 1.91
CA LYS A 191 -1.53 -20.53 3.09
C LYS A 191 -0.34 -19.56 3.07
N SER A 192 -0.60 -18.31 3.42
CA SER A 192 0.38 -17.22 3.43
C SER A 192 0.10 -16.27 4.59
N HIS A 193 1.08 -15.43 4.95
CA HIS A 193 0.92 -14.43 6.01
C HIS A 193 -0.19 -13.41 5.68
N LEU A 194 -0.24 -13.00 4.42
CA LEU A 194 -1.25 -12.12 3.84
C LEU A 194 -1.90 -12.85 2.67
N ALA A 195 -3.20 -12.68 2.50
CA ALA A 195 -3.89 -13.12 1.29
C ALA A 195 -5.01 -12.15 0.94
N TYR A 196 -5.39 -12.06 -0.33
CA TYR A 196 -6.63 -11.39 -0.71
C TYR A 196 -7.47 -12.22 -1.68
N VAL A 197 -8.77 -11.91 -1.68
CA VAL A 197 -9.75 -12.37 -2.67
C VAL A 197 -10.55 -11.16 -3.15
N PHE A 198 -10.69 -11.03 -4.47
CA PHE A 198 -11.48 -10.01 -5.14
C PHE A 198 -12.08 -10.59 -6.41
N GLU A 199 -13.40 -10.73 -6.48
CA GLU A 199 -14.04 -11.45 -7.60
C GLU A 199 -13.40 -12.86 -7.79
N GLU A 200 -12.88 -13.16 -8.97
CA GLU A 200 -12.09 -14.36 -9.30
C GLU A 200 -10.59 -14.26 -8.96
N TYR A 201 -10.10 -13.07 -8.63
CA TYR A 201 -8.68 -12.80 -8.41
C TYR A 201 -8.26 -13.09 -6.97
N THR A 202 -7.04 -13.59 -6.85
CA THR A 202 -6.42 -13.88 -5.56
C THR A 202 -4.97 -13.41 -5.56
N GLY A 203 -4.43 -13.23 -4.37
CA GLY A 203 -3.00 -13.04 -4.20
C GLY A 203 -2.57 -13.32 -2.78
N VAL A 204 -1.27 -13.41 -2.60
CA VAL A 204 -0.61 -13.86 -1.38
C VAL A 204 0.57 -12.96 -1.06
N GLY A 205 0.96 -12.93 0.21
CA GLY A 205 2.15 -12.23 0.66
C GLY A 205 2.78 -12.86 1.88
N ASP A 206 4.10 -12.91 1.90
CA ASP A 206 4.89 -13.49 2.98
C ASP A 206 5.98 -12.52 3.44
N PHE A 207 6.17 -12.48 4.75
CA PHE A 207 7.30 -11.83 5.40
C PHE A 207 8.36 -12.89 5.70
N LYS A 208 9.50 -12.82 5.03
CA LYS A 208 10.65 -13.70 5.23
C LYS A 208 11.93 -12.86 5.36
N ASP A 209 13.05 -13.52 5.55
CA ASP A 209 14.38 -12.99 5.82
C ASP A 209 14.70 -11.73 4.97
N GLY A 210 14.52 -10.56 5.57
CA GLY A 210 14.71 -9.26 4.94
C GLY A 210 13.81 -8.91 3.77
N GLN A 211 12.72 -9.63 3.52
CA GLN A 211 11.85 -9.43 2.36
C GLN A 211 10.37 -9.59 2.71
N LEU A 212 9.54 -8.63 2.30
CA LEU A 212 8.12 -8.85 2.05
C LEU A 212 7.97 -9.12 0.55
N HIS A 213 7.54 -10.33 0.21
CA HIS A 213 7.18 -10.72 -1.15
C HIS A 213 5.66 -10.82 -1.23
N MET A 214 5.05 -10.19 -2.23
CA MET A 214 3.63 -10.32 -2.54
C MET A 214 3.44 -10.57 -4.03
N GLU A 215 2.50 -11.43 -4.36
CA GLU A 215 2.14 -11.71 -5.74
C GLU A 215 0.63 -11.96 -5.84
N GLY A 216 0.08 -11.78 -7.04
CA GLY A 216 -1.32 -12.07 -7.25
C GLY A 216 -1.85 -11.53 -8.57
N ASP A 217 -3.10 -11.88 -8.81
CA ASP A 217 -3.79 -11.54 -10.04
C ASP A 217 -4.73 -10.35 -9.81
N PHE A 218 -4.97 -9.58 -10.87
CA PHE A 218 -5.86 -8.44 -10.85
C PHE A 218 -6.39 -8.11 -12.24
N ASN A 219 -7.48 -7.35 -12.28
CA ASN A 219 -7.99 -6.78 -13.52
C ASN A 219 -7.64 -5.29 -13.61
N PHE A 220 -7.11 -4.85 -14.74
CA PHE A 220 -6.81 -3.45 -14.99
C PHE A 220 -7.90 -2.79 -15.87
N LYS A 221 -9.17 -2.88 -15.44
CA LYS A 221 -10.38 -2.60 -16.25
C LYS A 221 -10.36 -1.25 -17.01
N ASP A 222 -9.77 -0.20 -16.43
CA ASP A 222 -9.74 1.14 -17.03
C ASP A 222 -8.54 1.39 -17.97
N PHE A 223 -7.66 0.40 -18.15
CA PHE A 223 -6.52 0.47 -19.05
C PHE A 223 -6.39 -0.82 -19.89
N ALA A 224 -6.37 -0.66 -21.21
CA ALA A 224 -6.04 -1.74 -22.12
C ALA A 224 -4.53 -2.01 -22.12
N VAL A 225 -4.16 -3.23 -21.72
CA VAL A 225 -2.81 -3.76 -21.82
C VAL A 225 -2.82 -4.86 -22.89
N LYS A 226 -2.30 -4.56 -24.08
CA LYS A 226 -2.29 -5.51 -25.20
C LYS A 226 -0.87 -5.94 -25.54
N GLY A 227 -0.66 -7.25 -25.66
CA GLY A 227 0.60 -7.85 -26.10
C GLY A 227 1.34 -8.59 -25.00
N LYS A 228 2.40 -9.31 -25.38
CA LYS A 228 3.26 -10.10 -24.46
C LYS A 228 4.64 -9.48 -24.23
N ARG A 229 4.98 -8.47 -25.02
CA ARG A 229 6.25 -7.74 -24.94
C ARG A 229 5.98 -6.25 -25.04
N PHE A 230 6.62 -5.53 -24.15
CA PHE A 230 6.58 -4.08 -24.06
C PHE A 230 7.98 -3.54 -24.28
N SER A 231 8.05 -2.24 -24.50
CA SER A 231 9.31 -1.52 -24.62
C SER A 231 9.32 -0.42 -23.58
N HIS A 232 10.47 -0.15 -22.98
CA HIS A 232 10.65 1.04 -22.16
C HIS A 232 11.98 1.70 -22.48
N ARG A 233 12.09 2.99 -22.17
CA ARG A 233 13.32 3.76 -22.27
C ARG A 233 14.38 3.18 -21.32
N VAL A 234 15.61 3.14 -21.81
CA VAL A 234 16.78 2.83 -20.99
C VAL A 234 17.03 4.04 -20.08
N PHE A 235 16.84 3.84 -18.77
CA PHE A 235 17.08 4.88 -17.77
C PHE A 235 18.57 5.11 -17.50
N ASP A 236 18.88 6.23 -16.86
CA ASP A 236 20.23 6.48 -16.34
C ASP A 236 20.64 5.35 -15.38
N LYS A 237 21.92 4.95 -15.45
CA LYS A 237 22.51 3.95 -14.56
C LYS A 237 22.45 4.40 -13.10
N ASP A 238 22.53 5.71 -12.86
CA ASP A 238 22.47 6.33 -11.54
C ASP A 238 21.03 6.66 -11.10
N ALA A 239 20.00 6.27 -11.86
CA ALA A 239 18.61 6.49 -11.46
C ALA A 239 18.25 5.62 -10.25
N ILE A 240 17.77 6.26 -9.20
CA ILE A 240 17.43 5.67 -7.90
C ILE A 240 15.94 5.36 -7.75
N VAL A 241 15.10 6.04 -8.54
CA VAL A 241 13.69 5.69 -8.73
C VAL A 241 13.46 5.53 -10.22
N LYS A 242 12.76 4.46 -10.60
CA LYS A 242 12.47 4.10 -11.99
C LYS A 242 11.02 3.62 -12.06
N ILE A 243 10.22 4.23 -12.91
CA ILE A 243 8.81 3.87 -13.09
C ILE A 243 8.54 3.86 -14.59
N TRP A 244 7.86 2.82 -15.08
CA TRP A 244 7.22 2.90 -16.40
C TRP A 244 5.85 2.24 -16.39
N LEU A 245 5.01 2.70 -17.31
CA LEU A 245 3.69 2.17 -17.59
C LEU A 245 3.49 2.11 -19.12
N ASN A 246 3.20 0.92 -19.61
CA ASN A 246 2.83 0.61 -20.99
C ASN A 246 1.36 0.17 -21.05
N ALA A 247 0.44 1.12 -20.90
CA ALA A 247 -0.99 0.82 -20.86
C ALA A 247 -1.79 1.97 -21.47
N LYS A 248 -2.78 1.67 -22.31
CA LYS A 248 -3.64 2.69 -22.94
C LYS A 248 -4.93 2.85 -22.15
N PRO A 249 -5.38 4.08 -21.85
CA PRO A 249 -6.61 4.29 -21.11
C PRO A 249 -7.82 3.83 -21.94
N SER A 250 -8.77 3.19 -21.27
CA SER A 250 -10.08 2.87 -21.83
C SER A 250 -11.01 4.08 -21.65
N LEU A 251 -11.10 4.96 -22.65
CA LEU A 251 -11.88 6.21 -22.61
C LEU A 251 -13.42 6.00 -22.68
N ASN A 252 -13.91 4.84 -22.23
CA ASN A 252 -15.32 4.46 -22.31
C ASN A 252 -16.14 4.97 -21.10
N LYS A 253 -15.48 5.61 -20.13
CA LYS A 253 -16.10 6.20 -18.94
C LYS A 253 -15.59 7.64 -18.81
N SER A 254 -16.46 8.54 -18.37
CA SER A 254 -16.03 9.89 -18.02
C SER A 254 -15.42 9.89 -16.62
N PHE A 255 -14.25 10.52 -16.50
CA PHE A 255 -13.62 10.77 -15.22
C PHE A 255 -14.11 12.09 -14.63
N ARG A 256 -14.33 12.13 -13.31
CA ARG A 256 -14.64 13.37 -12.60
C ARG A 256 -13.45 14.33 -12.68
N ALA A 257 -13.73 15.62 -12.81
CA ALA A 257 -12.71 16.65 -12.76
C ALA A 257 -11.97 16.61 -11.41
N ILE A 258 -10.65 16.74 -11.48
CA ILE A 258 -9.78 16.87 -10.32
C ILE A 258 -9.65 18.36 -10.02
N LYS A 259 -10.11 18.79 -8.84
CA LYS A 259 -9.98 20.18 -8.39
C LYS A 259 -8.72 20.35 -7.56
N VAL A 260 -7.85 21.28 -7.95
CA VAL A 260 -6.67 21.70 -7.19
C VAL A 260 -6.73 23.21 -7.09
N LYS A 261 -7.10 23.74 -5.91
CA LYS A 261 -7.42 25.16 -5.74
C LYS A 261 -8.45 25.60 -6.79
N ASP A 262 -8.14 26.61 -7.59
CA ASP A 262 -9.01 27.18 -8.63
C ASP A 262 -8.86 26.48 -9.99
N TYR A 263 -8.05 25.42 -10.08
CA TYR A 263 -7.84 24.66 -11.30
C TYR A 263 -8.75 23.44 -11.36
N GLU A 264 -9.40 23.26 -12.51
CA GLU A 264 -10.14 22.04 -12.82
C GLU A 264 -9.41 21.26 -13.92
N ILE A 265 -8.90 20.09 -13.55
CA ILE A 265 -8.19 19.21 -14.46
C ILE A 265 -9.13 18.09 -14.87
N TYR A 266 -9.36 17.94 -16.17
CA TYR A 266 -10.26 16.92 -16.73
C TYR A 266 -9.44 15.73 -17.20
N PRO A 267 -9.46 14.57 -16.51
CA PRO A 267 -8.59 13.45 -16.87
C PRO A 267 -8.88 12.92 -18.28
N ASP A 268 -10.14 12.95 -18.73
CA ASP A 268 -10.54 12.60 -20.09
C ASP A 268 -9.77 13.43 -21.15
N SER A 269 -9.58 14.73 -20.87
CA SER A 269 -8.87 15.65 -21.78
C SER A 269 -7.36 15.39 -21.80
N LEU A 270 -6.78 15.02 -20.67
CA LEU A 270 -5.36 14.63 -20.60
C LEU A 270 -5.12 13.29 -21.30
N LEU A 271 -5.91 12.28 -20.95
CA LEU A 271 -5.75 10.90 -21.41
C LEU A 271 -6.03 10.75 -22.90
N LYS A 272 -6.83 11.63 -23.51
CA LYS A 272 -7.04 11.68 -24.96
C LYS A 272 -5.75 11.80 -25.77
N TYR A 273 -4.74 12.51 -25.25
CA TYR A 273 -3.49 12.77 -25.96
C TYR A 273 -2.38 11.77 -25.61
N TYR A 274 -2.63 10.90 -24.63
CA TYR A 274 -1.69 9.88 -24.17
C TYR A 274 -1.74 8.64 -25.06
N ASN A 275 -0.58 8.19 -25.54
CA ASN A 275 -0.47 7.03 -26.46
C ASN A 275 0.04 5.76 -25.77
N GLY A 276 -0.12 5.66 -24.45
CA GLY A 276 0.07 4.41 -23.74
C GLY A 276 1.48 4.13 -23.22
N TYR A 277 2.39 5.11 -23.25
CA TYR A 277 3.69 4.99 -22.60
C TYR A 277 3.98 6.19 -21.71
N PHE A 278 4.26 5.92 -20.44
CA PHE A 278 4.68 6.89 -19.43
C PHE A 278 5.90 6.35 -18.69
N ASP A 279 6.87 7.21 -18.40
CA ASP A 279 7.96 6.89 -17.51
C ASP A 279 8.33 8.03 -16.56
N VAL A 280 9.00 7.66 -15.47
CA VAL A 280 9.66 8.57 -14.54
C VAL A 280 10.98 7.94 -14.12
N GLU A 281 12.04 8.74 -14.16
CA GLU A 281 13.28 8.42 -13.46
C GLU A 281 13.65 9.56 -12.51
N MET A 282 14.20 9.21 -11.35
CA MET A 282 14.81 10.15 -10.42
C MET A 282 16.28 9.80 -10.28
N GLY A 283 17.16 10.73 -10.64
CA GLY A 283 18.60 10.60 -10.55
C GLY A 283 19.20 11.50 -9.46
N LYS A 284 20.38 12.03 -9.74
CA LYS A 284 21.10 12.95 -8.84
C LYS A 284 20.35 14.29 -8.72
N PRO A 285 20.44 14.97 -7.56
CA PRO A 285 19.83 16.29 -7.40
C PRO A 285 20.37 17.31 -8.41
N VAL A 286 19.49 18.20 -8.88
CA VAL A 286 19.81 19.30 -9.79
C VAL A 286 19.67 20.65 -9.08
N SER A 287 20.44 21.64 -9.54
CA SER A 287 20.39 22.99 -8.99
C SER A 287 19.33 23.82 -9.72
N GLN A 288 18.47 24.48 -8.95
CA GLN A 288 17.48 25.44 -9.46
C GLN A 288 17.67 26.79 -8.79
N ALA A 289 17.42 27.86 -9.53
CA ALA A 289 17.23 29.18 -8.96
C ALA A 289 15.83 29.28 -8.37
N ASP A 290 15.75 29.67 -7.10
CA ASP A 290 14.53 30.00 -6.40
C ASP A 290 14.65 31.39 -5.76
N THR A 291 13.55 31.94 -5.29
CA THR A 291 13.51 33.27 -4.68
C THR A 291 13.04 33.17 -3.23
N VAL A 292 13.77 33.79 -2.31
CA VAL A 292 13.35 33.93 -0.91
C VAL A 292 12.85 35.35 -0.71
N ILE A 293 11.62 35.48 -0.22
CA ILE A 293 11.06 36.76 0.20
C ILE A 293 11.46 36.95 1.66
N THR A 294 12.33 37.93 1.92
CA THR A 294 12.62 38.43 3.25
C THR A 294 11.93 39.77 3.45
N TYR A 295 11.65 40.13 4.69
CA TYR A 295 11.12 41.44 5.04
C TYR A 295 12.23 42.22 5.71
N GLU A 296 12.70 43.27 5.04
CA GLU A 296 13.68 44.21 5.59
C GLU A 296 12.97 45.51 5.93
N TYR A 297 13.49 46.24 6.91
CA TYR A 297 12.95 47.55 7.28
C TYR A 297 13.63 48.60 6.40
N ASN A 298 12.84 49.42 5.71
CA ASN A 298 13.36 50.59 5.00
C ASN A 298 13.74 51.71 5.99
N ASP A 299 14.27 52.82 5.48
CA ASP A 299 14.74 53.96 6.29
C ASP A 299 13.61 54.61 7.11
N ASP A 300 12.35 54.38 6.74
CA ASP A 300 11.14 54.83 7.44
C ASP A 300 10.59 53.79 8.45
N PHE A 301 11.33 52.71 8.71
CA PHE A 301 10.93 51.58 9.57
C PHE A 301 9.66 50.85 9.10
N GLU A 302 9.34 50.92 7.81
CA GLU A 302 8.31 50.10 7.18
C GLU A 302 8.90 48.79 6.67
N LYS A 303 8.13 47.68 6.79
CA LYS A 303 8.56 46.38 6.27
C LYS A 303 8.38 46.35 4.76
N GLU A 304 9.47 46.18 4.03
CA GLU A 304 9.49 46.02 2.58
C GLU A 304 9.92 44.60 2.18
N GLU A 305 9.26 44.05 1.15
CA GLU A 305 9.59 42.74 0.60
C GLU A 305 10.89 42.79 -0.20
N THR A 306 11.92 42.13 0.30
CA THR A 306 13.20 41.94 -0.38
C THR A 306 13.25 40.55 -0.98
N ILE A 307 13.33 40.46 -2.31
CA ILE A 307 13.37 39.19 -3.04
C ILE A 307 14.83 38.86 -3.35
N THR A 308 15.39 37.86 -2.67
CA THR A 308 16.77 37.42 -2.90
C THR A 308 16.82 36.10 -3.68
N PRO A 309 17.60 36.00 -4.77
CA PRO A 309 17.77 34.75 -5.49
C PRO A 309 18.64 33.79 -4.67
N ARG A 310 18.21 32.52 -4.57
CA ARG A 310 18.93 31.45 -3.91
C ARG A 310 18.98 30.23 -4.81
N ILE A 311 20.17 29.63 -4.93
CA ILE A 311 20.30 28.33 -5.59
C ILE A 311 19.94 27.23 -4.59
N VAL A 312 18.95 26.42 -4.93
CA VAL A 312 18.50 25.27 -4.15
C VAL A 312 18.78 23.97 -4.93
N LYS A 313 19.07 22.89 -4.21
CA LYS A 313 19.13 21.55 -4.81
C LYS A 313 17.77 20.89 -4.66
N VAL A 314 17.26 20.33 -5.75
CA VAL A 314 16.00 19.59 -5.81
C VAL A 314 16.24 18.21 -6.42
N PRO A 315 15.34 17.22 -6.21
CA PRO A 315 15.46 15.93 -6.86
C PRO A 315 15.54 16.07 -8.38
N GLY A 316 16.51 15.41 -9.02
CA GLY A 316 16.62 15.38 -10.48
C GLY A 316 15.62 14.40 -11.07
N ILE A 317 14.45 14.89 -11.48
CA ILE A 317 13.37 14.07 -12.02
C ILE A 317 13.25 14.33 -13.51
N ASN A 318 13.17 13.25 -14.29
CA ASN A 318 12.76 13.28 -15.69
C ASN A 318 11.56 12.35 -15.87
N SER A 319 10.54 12.81 -16.56
CA SER A 319 9.38 12.00 -16.91
C SER A 319 9.07 12.17 -18.38
N VAL A 320 8.79 11.06 -19.06
CA VAL A 320 8.37 11.06 -20.47
C VAL A 320 6.93 10.59 -20.56
N VAL A 321 6.12 11.33 -21.32
CA VAL A 321 4.77 10.96 -21.72
C VAL A 321 4.77 10.83 -23.25
N ALA A 322 4.57 9.61 -23.76
CA ALA A 322 4.39 9.39 -25.20
C ALA A 322 2.95 9.74 -25.60
N GLY A 323 2.79 10.46 -26.70
CA GLY A 323 1.50 10.99 -27.09
C GLY A 323 1.55 12.05 -28.18
N ASN A 324 0.40 12.66 -28.44
CA ASN A 324 0.37 13.90 -29.21
C ASN A 324 0.78 15.06 -28.29
N ALA A 325 2.08 15.24 -28.13
CA ALA A 325 2.64 16.19 -27.17
C ALA A 325 2.30 17.65 -27.50
N THR A 326 2.16 17.99 -28.78
CA THR A 326 1.72 19.33 -29.21
C THR A 326 0.31 19.64 -28.74
N GLU A 327 -0.65 18.72 -28.98
CA GLU A 327 -2.02 18.92 -28.54
C GLU A 327 -2.18 18.86 -27.01
N LEU A 328 -1.42 17.99 -26.35
CA LEU A 328 -1.35 17.94 -24.89
C LEU A 328 -0.86 19.28 -24.32
N LEU A 329 0.23 19.82 -24.87
CA LEU A 329 0.75 21.12 -24.44
C LEU A 329 -0.23 22.26 -24.69
N ASN A 330 -0.94 22.25 -25.82
CA ASN A 330 -1.98 23.22 -26.13
C ASN A 330 -3.11 23.18 -25.10
N TYR A 331 -3.57 21.99 -24.73
CA TYR A 331 -4.57 21.82 -23.67
C TYR A 331 -4.05 22.35 -22.32
N LEU A 332 -2.85 21.92 -21.90
CA LEU A 332 -2.25 22.33 -20.63
C LEU A 332 -2.03 23.84 -20.54
N SER A 333 -1.67 24.48 -21.66
CA SER A 333 -1.51 25.93 -21.75
C SER A 333 -2.86 26.66 -21.64
N LYS A 334 -3.89 26.18 -22.35
CA LYS A 334 -5.26 26.74 -22.26
C LYS A 334 -5.85 26.60 -20.85
N ALA A 335 -5.51 25.54 -20.14
CA ALA A 335 -5.93 25.28 -18.77
C ALA A 335 -5.07 26.04 -17.72
N ASN A 336 -4.13 26.89 -18.14
CA ASN A 336 -3.17 27.59 -17.27
C ASN A 336 -2.33 26.66 -16.37
N ILE A 337 -2.21 25.38 -16.75
CA ILE A 337 -1.39 24.39 -16.06
C ILE A 337 0.08 24.59 -16.40
N ILE A 338 0.37 24.95 -17.66
CA ILE A 338 1.71 25.28 -18.14
C ILE A 338 1.72 26.71 -18.69
N SER A 339 2.76 27.46 -18.33
CA SER A 339 3.07 28.76 -18.91
C SER A 339 4.58 28.91 -19.05
N ASN A 340 5.04 29.49 -20.17
CA ASN A 340 6.46 29.69 -20.46
C ASN A 340 7.34 28.44 -20.26
N SER A 341 6.85 27.29 -20.76
CA SER A 341 7.49 25.98 -20.65
C SER A 341 7.72 25.51 -19.20
N ARG A 342 6.89 25.97 -18.26
CA ARG A 342 6.93 25.57 -16.84
C ARG A 342 5.55 25.23 -16.33
N VAL A 343 5.47 24.24 -15.45
CA VAL A 343 4.26 23.94 -14.69
C VAL A 343 4.01 25.07 -13.69
N ASN A 344 2.74 25.45 -13.54
CA ASN A 344 2.33 26.49 -12.62
C ASN A 344 2.65 26.13 -11.15
N LYS A 345 3.35 27.02 -10.44
CA LYS A 345 3.73 26.82 -9.02
C LYS A 345 2.51 26.70 -8.09
N GLU A 346 1.35 27.22 -8.47
CA GLU A 346 0.13 27.06 -7.67
C GLU A 346 -0.38 25.61 -7.65
N LEU A 347 -0.17 24.89 -8.76
CA LEU A 347 -0.50 23.47 -8.93
C LEU A 347 0.62 22.57 -8.39
N PHE A 348 1.88 22.97 -8.58
CA PHE A 348 3.04 22.21 -8.15
C PHE A 348 4.05 23.11 -7.41
N PRO A 349 3.89 23.33 -6.09
CA PRO A 349 4.69 24.31 -5.35
C PRO A 349 6.05 23.80 -4.87
N LEU A 350 6.38 22.53 -5.08
CA LEU A 350 7.56 21.91 -4.45
C LEU A 350 8.88 22.33 -5.10
N TYR A 351 8.91 22.49 -6.42
CA TYR A 351 10.07 22.89 -7.21
C TYR A 351 9.64 23.26 -8.63
N ASN A 352 10.51 23.90 -9.40
CA ASN A 352 10.20 24.22 -10.80
C ASN A 352 10.18 22.92 -11.64
N LEU A 353 9.11 22.71 -12.41
CA LEU A 353 9.01 21.65 -13.40
C LEU A 353 8.95 22.29 -14.79
N TYR A 354 9.94 21.99 -15.61
CA TYR A 354 10.10 22.44 -16.98
C TYR A 354 9.52 21.43 -17.95
N THR A 355 9.06 21.93 -19.10
CA THR A 355 8.45 21.11 -20.13
C THR A 355 9.27 21.20 -21.41
N ILE A 356 9.76 20.07 -21.91
CA ILE A 356 10.44 19.95 -23.21
C ILE A 356 9.58 19.01 -24.05
N HIS A 357 9.38 19.28 -25.34
CA HIS A 357 8.53 18.43 -26.17
C HIS A 357 9.02 18.34 -27.61
N ASN A 358 8.63 17.24 -28.27
CA ASN A 358 8.62 17.13 -29.72
C ASN A 358 7.20 16.74 -30.16
N ARG A 359 7.01 16.20 -31.37
CA ARG A 359 5.66 15.79 -31.84
C ARG A 359 5.11 14.54 -31.13
N ALA A 360 5.97 13.63 -30.70
CA ALA A 360 5.60 12.30 -30.22
C ALA A 360 5.72 12.14 -28.68
N GLU A 361 6.45 13.01 -28.02
CA GLU A 361 6.79 12.90 -26.60
C GLU A 361 6.83 14.26 -25.93
N MET A 362 6.31 14.30 -24.71
CA MET A 362 6.46 15.40 -23.78
C MET A 362 7.33 14.94 -22.61
N VAL A 363 8.30 15.76 -22.24
CA VAL A 363 9.18 15.57 -21.11
C VAL A 363 8.86 16.59 -20.04
N LEU A 364 8.64 16.13 -18.81
CA LEU A 364 8.58 16.95 -17.61
C LEU A 364 9.87 16.74 -16.82
N SER A 365 10.58 17.81 -16.50
CA SER A 365 11.85 17.70 -15.78
C SER A 365 12.08 18.81 -14.78
N THR A 366 12.83 18.52 -13.72
CA THR A 366 13.41 19.53 -12.83
C THR A 366 14.66 20.20 -13.42
N ASP A 367 15.19 19.70 -14.51
CA ASP A 367 16.28 20.33 -15.25
C ASP A 367 15.74 20.98 -16.53
N GLN A 368 15.98 22.28 -16.69
CA GLN A 368 15.56 23.02 -17.88
C GLN A 368 16.24 22.51 -19.16
N HIS A 369 17.39 21.86 -19.03
CA HIS A 369 18.18 21.31 -20.14
C HIS A 369 18.21 19.78 -20.14
N ALA A 370 17.19 19.15 -19.55
CA ALA A 370 17.13 17.70 -19.46
C ALA A 370 17.24 17.00 -20.81
N VAL A 371 18.10 15.98 -20.86
CA VAL A 371 18.24 15.07 -22.00
C VAL A 371 17.83 13.67 -21.54
N THR A 372 16.80 13.12 -22.16
CA THR A 372 16.37 11.73 -21.91
C THR A 372 16.91 10.80 -22.99
N SER A 373 17.27 9.58 -22.58
CA SER A 373 17.71 8.53 -23.52
C SER A 373 16.64 8.28 -24.59
N LYS A 374 17.06 8.05 -25.83
CA LYS A 374 16.19 7.57 -26.92
C LYS A 374 16.30 6.07 -27.16
N LEU A 375 17.18 5.39 -26.42
CA LEU A 375 17.31 3.95 -26.49
C LEU A 375 16.18 3.29 -25.71
N THR A 376 15.68 2.19 -26.23
CA THR A 376 14.66 1.38 -25.58
C THR A 376 15.08 -0.07 -25.46
N GLU A 377 14.53 -0.76 -24.47
CA GLU A 377 14.75 -2.18 -24.24
C GLU A 377 13.42 -2.93 -24.08
N SER A 378 13.42 -4.21 -24.47
CA SER A 378 12.22 -5.06 -24.46
C SER A 378 12.05 -5.76 -23.12
N THR A 379 10.81 -5.84 -22.65
CA THR A 379 10.44 -6.42 -21.35
C THR A 379 9.11 -7.16 -21.43
N PRO A 380 8.85 -8.21 -20.61
CA PRO A 380 7.51 -8.78 -20.49
C PRO A 380 6.57 -7.91 -19.63
N TYR A 381 7.10 -6.91 -18.92
CA TYR A 381 6.34 -6.14 -17.94
C TYR A 381 5.77 -4.86 -18.53
N PHE A 382 4.44 -4.71 -18.45
CA PHE A 382 3.79 -3.46 -18.84
C PHE A 382 3.95 -2.38 -17.76
N PHE A 383 4.15 -2.77 -16.50
CA PHE A 383 4.40 -1.85 -15.39
C PHE A 383 5.62 -2.26 -14.61
N TYR A 384 6.40 -1.25 -14.19
CA TYR A 384 7.53 -1.43 -13.30
C TYR A 384 7.65 -0.25 -12.36
N LEU A 385 8.01 -0.54 -11.12
CA LEU A 385 8.48 0.45 -10.16
C LEU A 385 9.70 -0.08 -9.43
N TYR A 386 10.74 0.72 -9.36
CA TYR A 386 11.91 0.48 -8.55
C TYR A 386 12.23 1.70 -7.71
N ALA A 387 12.62 1.48 -6.46
CA ALA A 387 13.17 2.51 -5.61
C ALA A 387 14.33 1.96 -4.77
N ASP A 388 15.48 2.65 -4.80
CA ASP A 388 16.60 2.43 -3.89
C ASP A 388 16.48 3.38 -2.70
N PHE A 389 16.02 2.86 -1.56
CA PHE A 389 15.82 3.68 -0.36
C PHE A 389 17.13 4.05 0.32
N ASP A 390 18.22 3.31 0.14
CA ASP A 390 19.51 3.70 0.71
C ASP A 390 20.07 4.90 -0.03
N GLN A 391 19.99 4.91 -1.37
CA GLN A 391 20.37 6.07 -2.16
C GLN A 391 19.41 7.25 -1.98
N LEU A 392 18.10 7.02 -1.91
CA LEU A 392 17.11 8.09 -1.66
C LEU A 392 17.41 8.86 -0.35
N LYS A 393 17.73 8.14 0.73
CA LYS A 393 18.13 8.75 2.01
C LYS A 393 19.46 9.51 1.88
N SER A 394 20.41 9.00 1.10
CA SER A 394 21.71 9.64 0.93
C SER A 394 21.62 11.03 0.26
N GLN A 395 20.58 11.26 -0.54
CA GLN A 395 20.35 12.55 -1.21
C GLN A 395 19.78 13.64 -0.30
N ARG A 396 19.23 13.27 0.88
CA ARG A 396 18.65 14.19 1.90
C ARG A 396 17.59 15.16 1.34
N GLN A 397 16.88 14.76 0.28
CA GLN A 397 15.84 15.58 -0.35
C GLN A 397 14.46 15.39 0.32
N PHE A 398 14.29 14.32 1.11
CA PHE A 398 12.99 13.88 1.61
C PHE A 398 12.98 13.63 3.14
N PRO A 399 13.43 14.60 3.97
CA PRO A 399 13.65 14.38 5.41
C PRO A 399 12.39 13.93 6.16
N LEU A 400 11.20 14.38 5.73
CA LEU A 400 9.91 13.98 6.31
C LEU A 400 9.60 12.49 6.11
N PHE A 401 10.12 11.89 5.03
CA PHE A 401 9.87 10.50 4.66
C PHE A 401 10.93 9.54 5.22
N GLU A 402 12.12 10.04 5.58
CA GLU A 402 13.26 9.21 6.02
C GLU A 402 12.90 8.27 7.18
N ARG A 403 12.05 8.72 8.12
CA ARG A 403 11.61 7.88 9.25
C ARG A 403 10.83 6.65 8.80
N TYR A 404 10.04 6.76 7.75
CA TYR A 404 9.17 5.69 7.24
C TYR A 404 9.94 4.70 6.37
N ILE A 405 10.98 5.15 5.68
CA ILE A 405 11.81 4.31 4.80
C ILE A 405 13.12 3.86 5.47
N LYS A 406 13.31 4.15 6.76
CA LYS A 406 14.57 3.93 7.48
C LYS A 406 15.07 2.48 7.39
N GLN A 407 14.15 1.53 7.52
CA GLN A 407 14.42 0.09 7.53
C GLN A 407 14.36 -0.54 6.13
N LEU A 408 13.89 0.22 5.15
CA LEU A 408 13.76 -0.24 3.77
C LEU A 408 15.09 -0.05 3.04
N LYS A 409 15.38 -1.02 2.18
CA LYS A 409 16.55 -1.04 1.31
C LYS A 409 16.15 -0.79 -0.15
N ARG A 410 15.21 -1.57 -0.67
CA ARG A 410 14.76 -1.47 -2.05
C ARG A 410 13.30 -1.91 -2.20
N LEU A 411 12.57 -1.29 -3.13
CA LEU A 411 11.28 -1.77 -3.63
C LEU A 411 11.44 -2.14 -5.11
N VAL A 412 10.84 -3.27 -5.50
CA VAL A 412 10.63 -3.66 -6.90
C VAL A 412 9.17 -4.07 -7.05
N VAL A 413 8.48 -3.54 -8.05
CA VAL A 413 7.13 -3.94 -8.43
C VAL A 413 7.12 -4.19 -9.91
N ASN A 414 6.55 -5.31 -10.32
CA ASN A 414 6.39 -5.70 -11.71
C ASN A 414 4.92 -6.04 -11.96
N ALA A 415 4.41 -5.73 -13.15
CA ALA A 415 3.16 -6.31 -13.63
C ALA A 415 3.24 -6.73 -15.09
N LYS A 416 2.67 -7.88 -15.40
CA LYS A 416 2.61 -8.49 -16.73
C LYS A 416 1.19 -9.01 -17.01
N PRO A 417 0.76 -9.08 -18.27
CA PRO A 417 -0.48 -9.80 -18.60
C PRO A 417 -0.31 -11.27 -18.24
N GLU A 418 -1.35 -11.91 -17.71
CA GLU A 418 -1.29 -13.36 -17.50
C GLU A 418 -1.31 -14.06 -18.86
N ALA A 419 -0.33 -14.95 -19.08
CA ALA A 419 -0.29 -15.76 -20.28
C ALA A 419 -1.16 -17.00 -20.05
N ASP A 420 -2.38 -17.03 -20.59
CA ASP A 420 -3.12 -18.29 -20.67
C ASP A 420 -2.51 -19.15 -21.79
N GLU A 421 -1.57 -20.04 -21.42
CA GLU A 421 -0.96 -21.00 -22.35
C GLU A 421 -1.98 -22.03 -22.87
N ARG A 422 -3.18 -22.13 -22.30
CA ARG A 422 -4.22 -23.10 -22.70
C ARG A 422 -5.21 -22.52 -23.73
N LEU A 423 -5.17 -21.22 -23.98
CA LEU A 423 -6.04 -20.54 -24.94
C LEU A 423 -5.23 -20.03 -26.13
N GLU A 424 -4.78 -20.95 -26.99
CA GLU A 424 -4.10 -20.61 -28.25
C GLU A 424 -4.96 -19.76 -29.20
N ASN A 425 -6.27 -19.67 -28.97
CA ASN A 425 -7.16 -18.88 -29.81
C ASN A 425 -8.32 -18.26 -29.00
N LYS A 426 -8.26 -16.92 -28.88
CA LYS A 426 -9.33 -15.95 -28.54
C LYS A 426 -9.45 -15.50 -27.08
N GLU A 427 -9.55 -14.17 -27.00
CA GLU A 427 -9.89 -13.27 -25.89
C GLU A 427 -8.81 -13.05 -24.82
N ASP A 428 -8.26 -11.84 -24.88
CA ASP A 428 -7.58 -11.17 -23.76
C ASP A 428 -8.51 -11.25 -22.54
N THR A 429 -8.14 -12.07 -21.56
CA THR A 429 -8.94 -12.28 -20.34
C THR A 429 -8.99 -11.02 -19.48
N GLY A 430 -8.18 -9.99 -19.78
CA GLY A 430 -8.02 -8.79 -18.97
C GLY A 430 -7.33 -9.06 -17.63
N ARG A 431 -6.87 -10.30 -17.40
CA ARG A 431 -6.22 -10.74 -16.19
C ARG A 431 -4.72 -10.45 -16.25
N ASN A 432 -4.24 -9.81 -15.21
CA ASN A 432 -2.86 -9.38 -15.07
C ASN A 432 -2.29 -9.97 -13.78
N HIS A 433 -0.99 -10.18 -13.77
CA HIS A 433 -0.26 -10.68 -12.61
C HIS A 433 0.73 -9.61 -12.14
N PHE A 434 0.80 -9.39 -10.83
CA PHE A 434 1.81 -8.53 -10.21
C PHE A 434 2.72 -9.31 -9.27
N GLU A 435 3.94 -8.80 -9.14
CA GLU A 435 4.93 -9.23 -8.16
C GLU A 435 5.48 -7.98 -7.47
N ILE A 436 5.51 -7.97 -6.13
CA ILE A 436 6.03 -6.89 -5.29
C ILE A 436 7.08 -7.49 -4.36
N ASP A 437 8.29 -6.95 -4.43
CA ASP A 437 9.38 -7.23 -3.51
C ASP A 437 9.80 -5.98 -2.76
N LEU A 438 9.57 -5.98 -1.44
CA LEU A 438 10.07 -4.97 -0.53
C LEU A 438 11.20 -5.55 0.32
N TYR A 439 12.42 -5.09 0.05
CA TYR A 439 13.63 -5.50 0.75
C TYR A 439 13.93 -4.58 1.92
N PHE A 440 14.29 -5.18 3.05
CA PHE A 440 14.70 -4.53 4.28
C PHE A 440 16.22 -4.58 4.45
N LYS A 441 16.73 -3.77 5.38
CA LYS A 441 18.19 -3.63 5.61
C LYS A 441 18.86 -4.93 6.06
N ARG A 442 18.25 -5.65 6.99
CA ARG A 442 18.78 -6.92 7.49
C ARG A 442 18.21 -8.05 6.66
N LYS A 443 19.08 -8.77 5.94
CA LYS A 443 18.69 -9.90 5.10
C LYS A 443 18.41 -11.17 5.91
N ASP A 444 18.92 -11.23 7.13
CA ASP A 444 18.89 -12.38 8.03
C ASP A 444 17.70 -12.35 8.99
N VAL A 445 17.04 -11.19 9.13
CA VAL A 445 15.95 -10.96 10.09
C VAL A 445 14.63 -10.85 9.33
N ASN A 446 13.57 -11.46 9.84
CA ASN A 446 12.24 -11.34 9.26
C ASN A 446 11.85 -9.88 8.99
N ALA A 447 11.34 -9.60 7.79
CA ALA A 447 10.91 -8.27 7.36
C ALA A 447 9.96 -7.58 8.35
N LEU A 448 8.97 -8.31 8.88
CA LEU A 448 8.02 -7.75 9.84
C LEU A 448 8.69 -7.39 11.18
N GLY A 449 9.68 -8.17 11.63
CA GLY A 449 10.47 -7.87 12.83
C GLY A 449 11.31 -6.60 12.71
N GLN A 450 11.55 -6.12 11.48
CA GLN A 450 12.27 -4.88 11.22
C GLN A 450 11.40 -3.63 11.26
N LEU A 451 10.08 -3.75 11.07
CA LEU A 451 9.11 -2.64 11.08
C LEU A 451 8.86 -2.00 12.47
N ARG A 452 9.67 -2.37 13.47
CA ARG A 452 9.64 -1.83 14.85
C ARG A 452 10.58 -0.65 15.05
#